data_AF-A0AAU6T9L9-F1
#
_entry.id   AF-A0AAU6T9L9-F1
#
_cell.length_a   1.000
_cell.length_b   1.000
_cell.length_c   1.000
_cell.angle_alpha   90.00
_cell.angle_beta   90.00
_cell.angle_gamma   90.00
#
_symmetry.space_group_name_H-M   'P 1'
#
loop_
_entity.id
_entity.type
_entity.pdbx_description
1 polymer ?
#
loop_
_entity_poly.entity_id
_entity_poly.type
_entity_poly.pdbx_seq_one_letter_code
_entity_poly.pdbx_strand_id
1 'polypeptide(L)' 'MKMKSLLLLASLLLPVVPGISQAEGAPAMPLVVCQVDQAPQMLVPEYVCRWQGGIQRY' A
#
# COMPACT_ATOMS: atom_id res chain seq x y z
N MET A 1 6.03 -34.14 10.85
CA MET A 1 7.04 -33.10 11.16
C MET A 1 7.44 -32.23 9.96
N LYS A 2 7.54 -32.77 8.73
CA LYS A 2 7.96 -32.00 7.53
C LYS A 2 7.17 -30.70 7.29
N MET A 3 5.85 -30.72 7.44
CA MET A 3 5.00 -29.55 7.17
C MET A 3 5.21 -28.41 8.17
N LYS A 4 5.41 -28.72 9.46
CA LYS A 4 5.72 -27.71 10.49
C LYS A 4 7.06 -27.03 10.20
N SER A 5 8.04 -27.79 9.73
CA SER A 5 9.35 -27.26 9.36
C SER A 5 9.29 -26.34 8.14
N LEU A 6 8.45 -26.65 7.16
CA LEU A 6 8.22 -25.82 5.97
C LEU A 6 7.56 -24.48 6.33
N LEU A 7 6.54 -24.51 7.20
CA LEU A 7 5.86 -23.29 7.66
C LEU A 7 6.79 -22.38 8.47
N LEU A 8 7.62 -22.98 9.34
CA LEU A 8 8.65 -22.24 10.07
C LEU A 8 9.66 -21.58 9.12
N LEU A 9 10.12 -22.32 8.10
CA LEU A 9 11.03 -21.78 7.10
C LEU A 9 10.41 -20.62 6.31
N ALA A 10 9.13 -20.74 5.93
CA ALA A 10 8.40 -19.67 5.24
C ALA A 10 8.25 -18.42 6.13
N SER A 11 7.91 -18.59 7.41
CA SER A 11 7.82 -17.49 8.38
C SER A 11 9.14 -16.77 8.62
N LEU A 12 10.27 -17.48 8.54
CA LEU A 12 11.61 -16.90 8.69
C LEU A 12 12.02 -16.06 7.49
N LEU A 13 11.48 -16.35 6.30
CA LEU A 13 11.79 -15.66 5.05
C LEU A 13 10.87 -14.44 4.79
N LEU A 14 9.66 -14.43 5.36
CA LEU A 14 8.70 -13.33 5.29
C LEU A 14 9.25 -11.95 5.73
N PRO A 15 9.98 -11.79 6.86
CA PRO A 15 10.50 -10.48 7.29
C PRO A 15 11.60 -9.92 6.38
N VAL A 16 12.21 -10.74 5.52
CA VAL A 16 13.26 -10.30 4.57
C VAL A 16 12.67 -9.56 3.37
N VAL A 17 11.35 -9.67 3.14
CA VAL A 17 10.67 -8.97 2.05
C VAL A 17 10.24 -7.58 2.57
N PRO A 18 10.97 -6.50 2.23
CA PRO A 18 10.71 -5.16 2.79
C PRO A 18 9.40 -4.53 2.32
N GLY A 19 8.58 -5.26 1.55
CA GLY A 19 7.27 -4.83 1.07
C GLY A 19 6.06 -5.53 1.71
N ILE A 20 6.25 -6.58 2.53
CA ILE A 20 5.11 -7.35 3.11
C ILE A 20 4.78 -6.90 4.55
N SER A 21 5.76 -6.35 5.27
CA SER A 21 5.54 -5.81 6.62
C SER A 21 5.21 -4.32 6.55
N GLN A 22 3.95 -3.96 6.29
CA GLN A 22 3.49 -2.61 6.64
C GLN A 22 3.33 -2.58 8.16
N ALA A 23 4.26 -1.88 8.81
CA ALA A 23 4.53 -1.94 10.24
C ALA A 23 3.78 -0.87 11.05
N GLU A 24 3.65 -1.09 12.37
CA GLU A 24 3.44 0.00 13.34
C GLU A 24 4.46 1.13 13.07
N GLY A 25 3.97 2.36 12.87
CA GLY A 25 4.81 3.51 12.52
C GLY A 25 5.02 3.74 11.01
N ALA A 26 4.25 3.09 10.14
CA ALA A 26 4.25 3.39 8.71
C ALA A 26 4.06 4.89 8.44
N PRO A 27 4.80 5.47 7.48
CA PRO A 27 4.73 6.90 7.19
C PRO A 27 3.31 7.31 6.83
N ALA A 28 2.90 8.51 7.26
CA ALA A 28 1.61 9.07 6.90
C ALA A 28 1.46 9.08 5.37
N MET A 29 0.41 8.42 4.86
CA MET A 29 0.16 8.38 3.43
C MET A 29 -0.17 9.79 2.92
N PRO A 30 0.49 10.27 1.87
CA PRO A 30 0.25 11.62 1.36
C PRO A 30 -1.16 11.71 0.77
N LEU A 31 -1.91 12.69 1.24
CA LEU A 31 -3.20 13.06 0.65
C LEU A 31 -2.98 14.06 -0.48
N VAL A 32 -3.66 13.84 -1.59
CA VAL A 32 -3.62 14.69 -2.78
C VAL A 32 -5.03 15.07 -3.19
N VAL A 33 -5.18 16.24 -3.80
CA VAL A 33 -6.43 16.60 -4.46
C VAL A 33 -6.48 15.84 -5.78
N CYS A 34 -7.38 14.87 -5.88
CA CYS A 34 -7.56 14.04 -7.06
C CYS A 34 -8.79 14.49 -7.85
N GLN A 35 -8.62 14.61 -9.16
CA GLN A 35 -9.73 14.76 -10.10
C GLN A 35 -9.80 13.52 -10.98
N VAL A 36 -10.94 12.82 -10.94
CA VAL A 36 -11.24 11.68 -11.81
C VAL A 36 -12.35 12.12 -12.76
N ASP A 37 -12.06 12.11 -14.05
CA ASP A 37 -12.98 12.56 -15.11
C ASP A 37 -13.62 13.93 -14.81
N GLN A 38 -14.96 13.99 -14.80
CA GLN A 38 -15.77 15.16 -14.52
C GLN A 38 -16.28 15.19 -13.06
N ALA A 39 -15.82 14.27 -12.21
CA ALA A 39 -16.22 14.24 -10.82
C ALA A 39 -15.64 15.45 -10.05
N PRO A 40 -16.31 15.88 -8.96
CA PRO A 40 -15.76 16.88 -8.05
C PRO A 40 -14.37 16.46 -7.55
N GLN A 41 -13.53 17.44 -7.27
CA GLN A 41 -12.21 17.19 -6.70
C GLN A 41 -12.34 16.57 -5.31
N MET A 42 -11.56 15.52 -5.05
CA MET A 42 -11.59 14.79 -3.79
C MET A 42 -10.20 14.74 -3.16
N LEU A 43 -10.14 14.91 -1.84
CA LEU A 43 -8.90 14.69 -1.08
C LEU A 43 -8.79 13.20 -0.75
N VAL A 44 -7.86 12.51 -1.40
CA VAL A 44 -7.67 11.05 -1.25
C VAL A 44 -6.18 10.70 -1.15
N PRO A 45 -5.82 9.53 -0.63
CA PRO A 45 -4.43 9.06 -0.68
C PRO A 45 -3.92 8.97 -2.12
N GLU A 46 -2.66 9.33 -2.34
CA GLU A 46 -2.04 9.36 -3.68
C GLU A 46 -2.24 8.05 -4.46
N TYR A 47 -2.08 6.89 -3.82
CA TYR A 47 -2.21 5.59 -4.49
C TYR A 47 -3.64 5.34 -4.98
N VAL A 48 -4.65 5.87 -4.28
CA VAL A 48 -6.06 5.79 -4.69
C VAL A 48 -6.28 6.60 -5.96
N CYS A 49 -5.73 7.80 -6.03
CA CYS A 49 -5.82 8.64 -7.23
C CYS A 49 -5.16 7.97 -8.44
N ARG A 50 -3.96 7.39 -8.26
CA ARG A 50 -3.28 6.62 -9.33
C ARG A 50 -4.08 5.42 -9.80
N TRP A 51 -4.65 4.64 -8.87
CA TRP A 51 -5.45 3.46 -9.20
C TRP A 51 -6.70 3.80 -10.02
N GLN A 52 -7.32 4.94 -9.73
CA GLN A 52 -8.51 5.43 -10.42
C GLN A 52 -8.19 6.13 -11.76
N GLY A 53 -6.92 6.22 -12.16
CA GLY A 53 -6.52 6.99 -13.36
C GLY A 53 -6.74 8.49 -13.23
N GLY A 54 -6.84 9.00 -11.99
CA GLY A 54 -7.08 10.40 -11.71
C GLY A 54 -5.85 11.28 -11.91
N ILE A 55 -6.10 12.58 -12.10
CA ILE A 55 -5.08 13.61 -12.20
C ILE A 55 -4.88 14.24 -10.82
N GLN A 56 -3.65 14.22 -10.32
CA GLN A 56 -3.27 14.89 -9.09
C GLN A 56 -3.17 16.40 -9.30
N ARG A 57 -3.70 17.17 -8.36
CA ARG A 57 -3.57 18.63 -8.25
C ARG A 57 -2.90 18.97 -6.91
N TYR A 58 -2.04 19.98 -6.93
CA TYR A 58 -1.30 20.50 -5.78
C TYR A 58 -1.83 21.87 -5.38
#